data_AF-A0AAF0RX02-F1
#
_entry.id   AF-A0AAF0RX02-F1
#
_cell.length_a   1.000
_cell.length_b   1.000
_cell.length_c   1.000
_cell.angle_alpha   90.00
_cell.angle_beta   90.00
_cell.angle_gamma   90.00
#
_symmetry.space_group_name_H-M   'P 1'
#
loop_
_entity.id
_entity.type
_entity.pdbx_description
1 polymer ?
#
loop_
_entity_poly.entity_id
_entity_poly.type
_entity_poly.pdbx_seq_one_letter_code
_entity_poly.pdbx_strand_id
1 'polypeptide(L)' 'MQAITWRNDAGGHWTARRDGVVVGTIDQGQGFELHSTDGTVHGSHNSLGNAQAQLDAWAAWGTGPQHP' A
#
# COMPACT_ATOMS: atom_id res chain seq x y z
N MET A 1 -9.02 -7.42 -12.20
CA MET A 1 -8.64 -6.54 -11.08
C MET A 1 -7.48 -7.21 -10.37
N GLN A 2 -6.26 -6.68 -10.52
CA GLN A 2 -5.11 -7.24 -9.84
C GLN A 2 -5.05 -6.71 -8.40
N ALA A 3 -5.33 -7.59 -7.44
CA ALA A 3 -5.27 -7.28 -6.01
C ALA A 3 -3.81 -7.07 -5.57
N ILE A 4 -3.60 -6.17 -4.61
CA ILE A 4 -2.28 -6.00 -4.01
C ILE A 4 -2.01 -7.19 -3.09
N THR A 5 -0.83 -7.78 -3.21
CA THR A 5 -0.35 -8.78 -2.26
C THR A 5 0.55 -8.10 -1.23
N TRP A 6 0.19 -8.24 0.04
CA TRP A 6 1.01 -7.77 1.15
C TRP A 6 2.01 -8.85 1.56
N ARG A 7 3.27 -8.47 1.65
CA ARG A 7 4.34 -9.30 2.19
C ARG A 7 4.89 -8.65 3.44
N ASN A 8 5.03 -9.40 4.52
CA ASN A 8 5.76 -8.92 5.69
C ASN A 8 7.26 -9.15 5.47
N ASP A 9 8.02 -8.07 5.48
CA ASP A 9 9.48 -8.06 5.51
C ASP A 9 9.87 -7.85 6.99
N ALA A 10 10.75 -8.70 7.52
CA ALA A 10 11.03 -8.77 8.95
C ALA A 10 11.33 -7.39 9.58
N GLY A 11 10.90 -7.16 10.82
CA GLY A 11 11.11 -5.89 11.52
C GLY A 11 9.93 -4.91 11.45
N GLY A 12 8.70 -5.39 11.21
CA GLY A 12 7.51 -4.53 11.20
C GLY A 12 7.34 -3.76 9.90
N HIS A 13 7.95 -4.22 8.81
CA HIS A 13 7.80 -3.63 7.50
C HIS A 13 6.86 -4.50 6.66
N TRP A 14 5.90 -3.90 5.96
CA TRP A 14 5.07 -4.60 4.99
C TRP A 14 5.23 -3.98 3.63
N THR A 15 5.46 -4.82 2.64
CA THR A 15 5.61 -4.41 1.26
C THR A 15 4.38 -4.83 0.48
N ALA A 16 3.72 -3.85 -0.14
CA ALA A 16 2.63 -4.07 -1.06
C ALA A 16 3.18 -4.28 -2.48
N ARG A 17 2.91 -5.46 -3.05
CA ARG A 17 3.30 -5.82 -4.42
C ARG A 17 2.08 -6.04 -5.31
N ARG A 18 2.13 -5.51 -6.52
CA ARG A 18 1.17 -5.76 -7.61
C ARG A 18 1.96 -6.23 -8.83
N ASP A 19 1.60 -7.39 -9.38
CA ASP A 19 2.29 -7.98 -10.54
C ASP A 19 3.83 -8.08 -10.37
N GLY A 20 4.30 -8.31 -9.13
CA GLY A 20 5.72 -8.33 -8.79
C GLY A 20 6.37 -6.95 -8.58
N VAL A 21 5.68 -5.86 -8.90
CA VAL A 21 6.13 -4.47 -8.69
C VAL A 21 5.71 -3.99 -7.30
N VAL A 22 6.63 -3.34 -6.57
CA VAL A 22 6.32 -2.71 -5.29
C VAL A 22 5.56 -1.42 -5.54
N VAL A 23 4.32 -1.35 -5.04
CA VAL A 23 3.43 -0.17 -5.18
C VAL A 23 3.29 0.62 -3.89
N GLY A 24 3.76 0.07 -2.77
CA GLY A 24 3.84 0.77 -1.51
C GLY A 24 4.45 -0.07 -0.40
N THR A 25 4.68 0.57 0.72
CA THR A 25 5.23 -0.01 1.94
C THR A 25 4.47 0.53 3.16
N ILE A 26 4.47 -0.26 4.23
CA ILE A 26 4.00 0.16 5.55
C ILE A 26 5.13 -0.09 6.52
N ASP A 27 5.50 0.92 7.29
CA ASP A 27 6.50 0.80 8.35
C ASP A 27 5.84 0.83 9.73
N GLN A 28 6.27 -0.06 10.63
CA GLN A 28 5.79 -0.13 12.02
C GLN A 28 6.74 0.67 12.93
N GLY A 29 6.38 1.91 13.18
CA GLY A 29 7.00 2.76 14.20
C GLY A 29 6.15 2.84 15.47
N GLN A 30 5.75 4.06 15.83
CA GLN A 30 4.72 4.33 16.85
C GLN A 30 3.30 4.04 16.35
N GLY A 31 3.16 3.73 15.06
CA GLY A 31 1.93 3.38 14.35
C GLY A 31 2.29 2.70 13.03
N PHE A 32 1.34 2.66 12.10
CA PHE A 32 1.52 2.11 10.76
C PHE A 32 1.58 3.24 9.75
N GLU A 33 2.78 3.56 9.29
CA GLU A 33 3.00 4.61 8.29
C GLU A 33 2.97 3.97 6.90
N LEU A 34 1.95 4.32 6.12
CA LEU A 34 1.79 3.93 4.73
C LEU A 34 2.54 4.91 3.82
N HIS A 35 3.36 4.37 2.92
CA HIS A 35 4.09 5.09 1.90
C HIS A 35 3.91 4.40 0.54
N SER A 36 3.32 5.05 -0.43
CA SER A 36 3.36 4.57 -1.83
C SER A 36 4.73 4.86 -2.44
N THR A 37 5.15 4.01 -3.38
CA THR A 37 6.41 4.21 -4.11
C THR A 37 6.41 5.47 -4.98
N ASP A 38 5.24 5.91 -5.44
CA ASP A 38 5.06 7.13 -6.24
C ASP A 38 4.87 8.38 -5.36
N GLY A 39 4.79 8.23 -4.03
CA GLY A 39 4.54 9.32 -3.09
C GLY A 39 3.11 9.90 -3.14
N THR A 40 2.25 9.43 -4.04
CA THR A 40 0.86 9.92 -4.20
C THR A 40 -0.05 9.56 -3.03
N VAL A 41 0.21 8.43 -2.38
CA VAL A 41 -0.48 7.98 -1.18
C VAL A 41 0.51 7.93 -0.04
N HIS A 42 0.20 8.62 1.04
CA HIS A 42 0.87 8.48 2.31
C HIS A 42 -0.15 8.66 3.44
N GLY A 43 0.12 8.06 4.60
CA GLY A 43 -0.77 8.22 5.74
C GLY A 43 -0.29 7.45 6.96
N SER A 44 -0.56 7.98 8.14
CA SER A 44 -0.28 7.33 9.41
C SER A 44 -1.57 6.77 10.00
N HIS A 45 -1.54 5.49 10.35
CA HIS A 45 -2.69 4.75 10.84
C HIS A 45 -2.39 4.06 12.16
N ASN A 46 -3.40 3.93 13.03
CA ASN A 46 -3.27 3.19 14.28
C ASN A 46 -3.41 1.66 14.09
N SER A 47 -3.80 1.21 12.89
CA SER A 47 -4.04 -0.20 12.59
C SER A 47 -3.54 -0.56 11.19
N LEU A 48 -2.84 -1.69 11.08
CA LEU A 48 -2.34 -2.23 9.81
C LEU A 48 -3.46 -2.36 8.77
N GLY A 49 -4.62 -2.89 9.16
CA GLY A 49 -5.75 -3.09 8.23
C GLY A 49 -6.26 -1.79 7.60
N ASN A 50 -6.22 -0.67 8.31
CA ASN A 50 -6.59 0.64 7.75
C ASN A 50 -5.58 1.13 6.72
N ALA A 51 -4.29 1.01 7.02
CA ALA A 51 -3.22 1.34 6.10
C ALA A 51 -3.29 0.47 4.83
N GLN A 52 -3.55 -0.83 4.99
CA GLN A 52 -3.71 -1.76 3.88
C GLN A 52 -4.92 -1.41 3.01
N ALA A 53 -6.08 -1.12 3.63
CA ALA A 53 -7.30 -0.76 2.91
C ALA A 53 -7.17 0.55 2.13
N GLN A 54 -6.45 1.55 2.67
CA GLN A 54 -6.22 2.81 1.95
C GLN A 54 -5.43 2.60 0.66
N LEU A 55 -4.33 1.83 0.73
CA LEU A 55 -3.54 1.53 -0.47
C LEU A 55 -4.30 0.62 -1.45
N ASP A 56 -5.08 -0.34 -0.95
CA ASP A 56 -5.91 -1.22 -1.79
C ASP A 56 -6.96 -0.41 -2.56
N ALA A 57 -7.66 0.50 -1.89
CA ALA A 57 -8.60 1.42 -2.50
C ALA A 57 -7.93 2.32 -3.55
N TRP A 58 -6.78 2.93 -3.22
CA TRP A 58 -6.01 3.73 -4.18
C TRP A 58 -5.57 2.90 -5.39
N ALA A 59 -5.05 1.70 -5.18
CA ALA A 59 -4.57 0.87 -6.27
C ALA A 59 -5.73 0.42 -7.16
N ALA A 60 -6.91 0.17 -6.59
CA ALA A 60 -8.14 -0.09 -7.34
C ALA A 60 -8.55 1.13 -8.20
N TRP A 61 -8.38 2.34 -7.66
CA TRP A 61 -8.70 3.60 -8.35
C TRP A 61 -7.67 3.97 -9.43
N GLY A 62 -6.37 3.76 -9.18
CA GLY A 62 -5.30 3.97 -10.16
C GLY A 62 -5.33 2.99 -11.34
N THR A 63 -6.10 1.89 -11.22
CA THR A 63 -6.47 1.02 -12.34
C THR A 63 -7.81 1.38 -12.99
N GLY A 64 -8.45 2.47 -12.56
CA GLY A 64 -9.57 3.06 -13.27
C GLY A 64 -9.13 3.47 -14.68
N PRO A 65 -9.97 3.23 -15.71
CA PRO A 65 -9.55 3.33 -17.09
C PRO A 65 -8.99 4.71 -17.36
N GLN A 66 -7.72 4.74 -17.75
CA GLN A 66 -7.16 5.79 -18.56
C GLN A 66 -7.96 5.75 -19.86
N HIS A 67 -9.10 6.46 -19.88
CA HIS A 67 -9.94 6.54 -21.06
C HIS A 67 -9.23 7.46 -22.06
N PRO A 68 -8.95 6.99 -23.29
CA PRO A 68 -8.43 7.83 -24.37
C PRO A 68 -9.44 8.92 -24.78
#